data_AF-A0A017HBB1-F1
#
_entry.id   AF-A0A017HBB1-F1
#
_cell.length_a   1.000
_cell.length_b   1.000
_cell.length_c   1.000
_cell.angle_alpha   90.00
_cell.angle_beta   90.00
_cell.angle_gamma   90.00
#
_symmetry.space_group_name_H-M   'P 1'
#
loop_
_entity.id
_entity.type
_entity.pdbx_description
1 polymer ?
#
loop_
_entity_poly.entity_id
_entity_poly.type
_entity_poly.pdbx_seq_one_letter_code
_entity_poly.pdbx_strand_id
1 'polypeptide(L)'
;MVRDTLALAGDGLEPFWGLSVVLRAKLSPWERQSLAWAALMACDDEEAEGIAERVLGPPEGAGHPPVPFMDVAEEAMQWAAWASREELKTYLLACFNALPATERAKFLSLVMGARAA
;
A
#
# COMPACT_ATOMS: atom_id res chain seq x y z
N MET A 1 -33.03 14.32 -3.77
CA MET A 1 -31.60 13.95 -3.73
C MET A 1 -31.39 13.25 -2.40
N VAL A 2 -31.47 11.92 -2.39
CA VAL A 2 -31.32 11.14 -1.16
C VAL A 2 -29.83 11.20 -0.79
N ARG A 3 -29.53 11.58 0.45
CA ARG A 3 -28.17 11.50 1.00
C ARG A 3 -27.92 10.04 1.35
N ASP A 4 -27.52 9.25 0.36
CA ASP A 4 -27.20 7.82 0.47
C ASP A 4 -25.78 7.60 1.01
N THR A 5 -25.47 8.21 2.15
CA THR A 5 -24.24 7.92 2.89
C THR A 5 -24.61 7.46 4.28
N LEU A 6 -24.02 6.33 4.70
CA LEU A 6 -23.97 5.91 6.10
C LEU A 6 -23.20 6.98 6.87
N ALA A 7 -23.89 8.04 7.30
CA ALA A 7 -23.34 9.09 8.12
C ALA A 7 -23.12 8.52 9.53
N LEU A 8 -21.98 7.84 9.72
CA LEU A 8 -21.42 7.69 11.06
C LEU A 8 -21.10 9.12 11.54
N ALA A 9 -21.57 9.50 12.72
CA ALA A 9 -21.59 10.90 13.14
C ALA A 9 -20.19 11.54 13.14
N GLY A 10 -19.88 12.35 12.13
CA GLY A 10 -18.59 13.01 11.95
C GLY A 10 -18.07 12.91 10.52
N ASP A 11 -17.18 13.83 10.14
CA ASP A 11 -16.44 13.86 8.87
C ASP A 11 -15.04 13.24 8.99
N GLY A 12 -14.69 12.68 10.16
CA GLY A 12 -13.41 12.06 10.49
C GLY A 12 -13.42 10.52 10.54
N LEU A 13 -12.26 9.93 10.87
CA LEU A 13 -12.07 8.48 10.97
C LEU A 13 -12.58 7.89 12.30
N GLU A 14 -12.71 8.72 13.34
CA GLU A 14 -13.07 8.34 14.70
C GLU A 14 -14.38 7.55 14.80
N PRO A 15 -15.46 7.91 14.07
CA PRO A 15 -16.69 7.11 14.06
C PRO A 15 -16.50 5.71 13.48
N PHE A 16 -15.59 5.54 12.51
CA PHE A 16 -15.25 4.26 11.90
C PHE A 16 -14.40 3.38 12.83
N TRP A 17 -13.55 3.97 13.68
CA TRP A 17 -12.84 3.24 14.73
C TRP A 17 -13.81 2.61 15.73
N GLY A 18 -14.80 3.36 16.20
CA GLY A 18 -15.83 2.87 17.11
C GLY A 18 -16.69 1.75 16.48
N LEU A 19 -16.97 1.84 15.18
CA LEU A 19 -17.70 0.81 14.45
C LEU A 19 -16.98 -0.54 14.50
N SER A 20 -15.64 -0.57 14.43
CA SER A 20 -14.87 -1.84 14.50
C SER A 20 -15.14 -2.64 15.78
N VAL A 21 -15.36 -1.96 16.91
CA VAL A 21 -15.71 -2.58 18.21
C VAL A 21 -17.10 -3.18 18.16
N VAL A 22 -18.06 -2.44 17.60
CA VAL A 22 -19.45 -2.91 17.43
C VAL A 22 -19.49 -4.14 16.51
N LEU A 23 -18.79 -4.09 15.37
CA LEU A 23 -18.74 -5.22 14.44
C LEU A 23 -18.12 -6.47 15.08
N ARG A 24 -17.08 -6.34 15.90
CA ARG A 24 -16.52 -7.47 16.67
C ARG A 24 -17.51 -8.07 17.67
N ALA A 25 -18.31 -7.23 18.32
CA ALA A 25 -19.29 -7.67 19.31
C ALA A 25 -20.56 -8.26 18.71
N LYS A 26 -20.94 -7.85 17.49
CA LYS A 26 -22.24 -8.18 16.88
C LYS A 26 -22.17 -9.19 15.74
N LEU A 27 -21.04 -9.28 15.04
CA LEU A 27 -20.88 -10.16 13.89
C LEU A 27 -19.95 -11.32 14.20
N SER A 28 -20.26 -12.48 13.64
CA SER A 28 -19.38 -13.65 13.61
C SER A 28 -18.10 -13.39 12.80
N PRO A 29 -17.05 -14.23 12.94
CA PRO A 29 -15.85 -14.10 12.11
C PRO A 29 -16.14 -14.11 10.61
N TRP A 30 -17.05 -14.98 10.17
CA TRP A 30 -17.47 -15.09 8.77
C TRP A 30 -18.12 -13.80 8.27
N GLU A 31 -19.12 -13.28 8.99
CA GLU A 31 -19.81 -12.04 8.61
C GLU A 31 -18.87 -10.84 8.54
N ARG A 32 -17.88 -10.76 9.45
CA ARG A 32 -16.86 -9.71 9.39
C ARG A 32 -15.97 -9.85 8.17
N GLN A 33 -15.56 -11.05 7.82
CA GLN A 33 -14.73 -11.31 6.63
C GLN A 33 -15.52 -11.01 5.36
N SER A 34 -16.78 -11.43 5.27
CA SER A 34 -17.65 -11.11 4.13
C SER A 34 -17.88 -9.60 3.98
N LEU A 35 -18.09 -8.88 5.09
CA LEU A 35 -18.23 -7.43 5.07
C LEU A 35 -16.93 -6.73 4.63
N ALA A 36 -15.78 -7.16 5.16
CA ALA A 36 -14.48 -6.62 4.75
C ALA A 36 -14.21 -6.87 3.27
N TRP A 37 -14.50 -8.08 2.78
CA TRP A 37 -14.39 -8.41 1.36
C TRP A 37 -15.31 -7.54 0.50
N ALA A 38 -16.59 -7.42 0.87
CA ALA A 38 -17.54 -6.60 0.11
C ALA A 38 -17.14 -5.11 0.08
N ALA A 39 -16.60 -4.59 1.18
CA ALA A 39 -16.08 -3.23 1.25
C ALA A 39 -14.85 -3.03 0.35
N LEU A 40 -13.89 -3.97 0.37
CA LEU A 40 -12.72 -3.93 -0.51
C LEU A 40 -13.09 -4.08 -1.99
N MET A 41 -14.09 -4.90 -2.33
CA MET A 41 -14.58 -5.04 -3.70
C MET A 41 -15.29 -3.79 -4.25
N ALA A 42 -15.67 -2.86 -3.37
CA ALA A 42 -16.27 -1.58 -3.77
C ALA A 42 -15.21 -0.47 -3.99
N CYS A 43 -13.96 -0.72 -3.60
CA CYS A 43 -12.82 0.14 -3.85
C CYS A 43 -12.21 -0.13 -5.24
N ASP A 44 -11.48 0.83 -5.78
CA ASP A 44 -10.52 0.53 -6.84
C ASP A 44 -9.27 -0.19 -6.29
N ASP A 45 -8.40 -0.68 -7.20
CA ASP A 45 -7.19 -1.42 -6.82
C ASP A 45 -6.24 -0.58 -5.94
N GLU A 46 -6.15 0.73 -6.16
CA GLU A 46 -5.25 1.61 -5.42
C GLU A 46 -5.75 1.85 -3.99
N GLU A 47 -7.06 2.07 -3.86
CA GLU A 47 -7.76 2.22 -2.59
C GLU A 47 -7.71 0.93 -1.75
N ALA A 48 -8.02 -0.21 -2.36
CA ALA A 48 -8.02 -1.50 -1.68
C ALA A 48 -6.62 -1.87 -1.16
N GLU A 49 -5.58 -1.67 -1.98
CA GLU A 49 -4.20 -1.91 -1.57
C GLU A 49 -3.77 -0.93 -0.47
N GLY A 50 -4.14 0.35 -0.56
CA GLY A 50 -3.84 1.34 0.47
C GLY A 50 -4.52 1.07 1.82
N ILE A 51 -5.68 0.40 1.82
CA ILE A 51 -6.34 -0.10 3.04
C ILE A 51 -5.57 -1.30 3.59
N ALA A 52 -5.24 -2.28 2.73
CA ALA A 52 -4.51 -3.47 3.14
C ALA A 52 -3.16 -3.12 3.76
N GLU A 53 -2.41 -2.20 3.15
CA GLU A 53 -1.14 -1.68 3.65
C GLU A 53 -1.28 -1.03 5.03
N ARG A 54 -2.29 -0.18 5.24
CA ARG A 54 -2.53 0.45 6.56
C ARG A 54 -2.93 -0.52 7.66
N VAL A 55 -3.62 -1.61 7.31
CA VAL A 55 -4.13 -2.58 8.28
C VAL A 55 -3.12 -3.70 8.57
N LEU A 56 -2.37 -4.13 7.57
CA LEU A 56 -1.49 -5.30 7.63
C LEU A 56 0.00 -4.93 7.64
N GLY A 57 0.36 -3.73 7.19
CA GLY A 57 1.72 -3.26 7.13
C GLY A 57 2.31 -2.97 8.51
N PRO A 58 3.65 -2.94 8.64
CA PRO A 58 4.30 -2.50 9.86
C PRO A 58 3.90 -1.04 10.16
N PRO A 59 3.72 -0.64 11.44
CA PRO A 59 3.32 0.72 11.81
C PRO A 59 4.25 1.82 11.26
N GLU A 60 5.51 1.49 11.00
CA GLU A 60 6.55 2.42 10.57
C GLU A 60 7.07 2.12 9.15
N GLY A 61 6.47 1.18 8.42
CA GLY A 61 7.01 0.67 7.14
C GLY A 61 8.18 -0.31 7.34
N ALA A 62 8.93 -0.59 6.27
CA ALA A 62 10.13 -1.45 6.35
C ALA A 62 11.35 -0.71 6.92
N GLY A 63 11.30 0.62 7.00
CA GLY A 63 12.41 1.47 7.40
C GLY A 63 13.47 1.56 6.29
N HIS A 64 14.70 1.89 6.68
CA HIS A 64 15.79 2.00 5.73
C HIS A 64 16.16 0.64 5.14
N PRO A 65 16.53 0.56 3.84
CA PRO A 65 17.19 -0.62 3.30
C PRO A 65 18.38 -1.00 4.19
N PRO A 66 18.50 -2.26 4.61
CA PRO A 66 19.61 -2.69 5.45
C PRO A 66 20.93 -2.57 4.68
N VAL A 67 22.03 -2.48 5.40
CA VAL A 67 23.35 -2.59 4.79
C VAL A 67 23.45 -3.99 4.18
N PRO A 68 23.74 -4.11 2.86
CA PRO A 68 23.75 -5.41 2.21
C PRO A 68 24.85 -6.30 2.80
N PHE A 69 24.52 -7.55 3.09
CA PHE A 69 25.48 -8.51 3.63
C PHE A 69 26.10 -9.42 2.56
N MET A 70 25.35 -9.68 1.48
CA MET A 70 25.63 -10.56 0.36
C MET A 70 25.37 -9.83 -0.97
N ASP A 71 24.41 -10.29 -1.77
CA ASP A 71 24.08 -9.71 -3.08
C ASP A 71 23.12 -8.54 -2.93
N VAL A 72 23.54 -7.38 -3.43
CA VAL A 72 22.78 -6.13 -3.31
C VAL A 72 21.45 -6.19 -4.05
N ALA A 73 21.37 -6.90 -5.18
CA ALA A 73 20.15 -6.96 -5.96
C ALA A 73 19.12 -7.89 -5.30
N GLU A 74 19.55 -9.06 -4.83
CA GLU A 74 18.70 -9.99 -4.08
C GLU A 74 18.14 -9.34 -2.81
N GLU A 75 19.00 -8.68 -2.02
CA GLU A 75 18.57 -8.03 -0.78
C GLU A 75 17.69 -6.80 -1.02
N ALA A 76 17.92 -6.05 -2.10
CA ALA A 76 17.03 -4.96 -2.50
C ALA A 76 15.64 -5.48 -2.90
N MET A 77 15.56 -6.60 -3.61
CA MET A 77 14.28 -7.25 -3.93
C MET A 77 13.57 -7.73 -2.67
N GLN A 78 14.30 -8.32 -1.73
CA GLN A 78 13.74 -8.80 -0.47
C GLN A 78 13.19 -7.64 0.39
N TRP A 79 13.95 -6.55 0.54
CA TRP A 79 13.48 -5.37 1.26
C TRP A 79 12.25 -4.75 0.57
N ALA A 80 12.27 -4.64 -0.77
CA ALA A 80 11.16 -4.09 -1.54
C ALA A 80 9.86 -4.90 -1.40
N ALA A 81 9.94 -6.19 -1.07
CA ALA A 81 8.77 -7.02 -0.83
C ALA A 81 8.00 -6.67 0.45
N TRP A 82 8.65 -5.99 1.42
CA TRP A 82 8.04 -5.61 2.69
C TRP A 82 7.93 -4.09 2.87
N ALA A 83 8.59 -3.32 2.00
CA ALA A 83 8.54 -1.87 1.98
C ALA A 83 7.14 -1.36 1.64
N SER A 84 6.75 -0.29 2.32
CA SER A 84 5.55 0.46 1.98
C SER A 84 5.65 1.07 0.58
N ARG A 85 4.51 1.36 -0.03
CA ARG A 85 4.43 2.04 -1.32
C ARG A 85 5.09 3.42 -1.29
N GLU A 86 4.98 4.12 -0.16
CA GLU A 86 5.65 5.42 0.04
C GLU A 86 7.18 5.26 0.06
N GLU A 87 7.70 4.27 0.79
CA GLU A 87 9.13 3.97 0.82
C GLU A 87 9.64 3.59 -0.57
N LEU A 88 8.95 2.70 -1.28
CA LEU A 88 9.30 2.30 -2.64
C LEU A 88 9.40 3.51 -3.57
N LYS A 89 8.39 4.39 -3.58
CA LYS A 89 8.39 5.61 -4.41
C LYS A 89 9.55 6.55 -4.03
N THR A 90 9.80 6.70 -2.74
CA THR A 90 10.84 7.61 -2.23
C THR A 90 12.24 7.14 -2.61
N TYR A 91 12.56 5.87 -2.30
CA TYR A 91 13.86 5.29 -2.64
C TYR A 91 14.05 5.16 -4.15
N LEU A 92 13.03 4.76 -4.91
CA LEU A 92 13.10 4.70 -6.36
C LEU A 92 13.46 6.05 -6.98
N LEU A 93 12.76 7.13 -6.58
CA LEU A 93 13.01 8.46 -7.10
C LEU A 93 14.41 8.96 -6.72
N ALA A 94 14.83 8.75 -5.48
CA ALA A 94 16.17 9.12 -5.01
C ALA A 94 17.27 8.39 -5.80
N CYS A 95 17.16 7.07 -5.93
CA CYS A 95 18.09 6.25 -6.70
C CYS A 95 18.12 6.66 -8.18
N PHE A 96 16.95 6.83 -8.81
CA PHE A 96 16.87 7.24 -10.21
C PHE A 96 17.51 8.60 -10.46
N ASN A 97 17.26 9.59 -9.60
CA ASN A 97 17.83 10.94 -9.75
C ASN A 97 19.36 10.95 -9.56
N ALA A 98 19.90 10.07 -8.72
CA ALA A 98 21.34 9.94 -8.48
C ALA A 98 22.10 9.31 -9.66
N LEU A 99 21.42 8.58 -10.56
CA LEU A 99 22.06 7.97 -11.73
C LEU A 99 22.55 9.01 -12.75
N PRO A 100 23.66 8.74 -13.47
CA PRO A 100 24.06 9.53 -14.63
C PRO A 100 22.96 9.60 -15.70
N ALA A 101 22.93 10.67 -16.48
CA ALA A 101 21.90 10.87 -17.51
C ALA A 101 21.80 9.71 -18.51
N THR A 102 22.93 9.10 -18.87
CA THR A 102 23.00 7.93 -19.75
C THR A 102 22.33 6.70 -19.15
N GLU A 103 22.53 6.45 -17.84
CA GLU A 103 21.91 5.32 -17.14
C GLU A 103 20.42 5.55 -16.88
N ARG A 104 20.01 6.79 -16.57
CA ARG A 104 18.59 7.15 -16.50
C ARG A 104 17.87 6.88 -17.82
N ALA A 105 18.49 7.22 -18.95
CA ALA A 105 17.92 6.97 -20.27
C ALA A 105 17.78 5.46 -20.57
N LYS A 106 18.79 4.66 -20.22
CA LYS A 106 18.72 3.18 -20.33
C LYS A 106 17.59 2.61 -19.46
N PHE A 107 17.47 3.07 -18.22
CA PHE A 107 16.41 2.64 -17.30
C PHE A 107 15.03 2.96 -17.86
N LEU A 108 14.80 4.19 -18.33
CA LEU A 108 13.53 4.57 -18.96
C LEU A 108 13.23 3.73 -20.20
N SER A 109 14.24 3.49 -21.05
CA SER A 109 14.07 2.63 -22.23
C SER A 109 13.65 1.20 -21.85
N LEU A 110 14.22 0.65 -20.78
CA LEU A 110 13.87 -0.69 -20.28
C LEU A 110 12.42 -0.73 -19.78
N VAL A 111 12.04 0.20 -18.90
CA VAL A 111 10.70 0.23 -18.29
C VAL A 111 9.60 0.54 -19.31
N MET A 112 9.85 1.45 -20.24
CA MET A 112 8.90 1.75 -21.32
C MET A 112 8.80 0.63 -22.34
N GLY A 113 9.92 -0.05 -22.66
CA GLY A 113 9.93 -1.20 -23.56
C GLY A 113 9.17 -2.40 -22.98
N ALA A 114 9.26 -2.64 -21.67
CA ALA A 114 8.50 -3.68 -20.98
C ALA A 114 6.98 -3.43 -20.97
N ARG A 115 6.53 -2.18 -21.14
CA ARG A 115 5.11 -1.80 -21.17
C ARG A 115 4.46 -2.04 -22.55
N ALA A 116 5.25 -2.36 -23.57
CA ALA A 116 4.81 -2.60 -24.94
C ALA A 116 4.78 -4.09 -25.33
N ALA A 117 5.15 -5.00 -24.42
CA ALA A 117 5.09 -6.45 -24.57
C ALA A 117 3.99 -7.04 -23.69
#